data_AF-A0A2J0KWH5-F1
#
_entry.id   AF-A0A2J0KWH5-F1
#
_cell.length_a   1.000
_cell.length_b   1.000
_cell.length_c   1.000
_cell.angle_alpha   90.00
_cell.angle_beta   90.00
_cell.angle_gamma   90.00
#
_symmetry.space_group_name_H-M   'P 1'
#
loop_
_entity.id
_entity.type
_entity.pdbx_description
1 polymer ?
#
loop_
_entity_poly.entity_id
_entity_poly.type
_entity_poly.pdbx_seq_one_letter_code
_entity_poly.pdbx_strand_id
1 'polypeptide(L)'
;MTTLNYFYLTSGIFFFLLGYYVFLKDPKRRVNLIFFLFSLAATLWYEGSFLKGFLYPNLSLEQREQLLLAGNWKILVAEDIGWLGISYLSPLFLHLVILITKQRAVFQKKISIILIYLLPTLVNIWILIYDFYFDLQLHKIVKIAEIFQHFFGDILFPLYFISFIILGLIFLIKRYTKLKSYQERTQARYFMIGALIPGIIGVIHLLLFLIKINISYLSWLLGPSFA
;
A
#
# COMPACT_ATOMS: atom_id res chain seq x y z
N MET A 1 -23.52 2.20 -0.04
CA MET A 1 -22.29 1.91 0.73
C MET A 1 -21.99 0.42 0.56
N THR A 2 -20.85 0.06 -0.05
CA THR A 2 -20.56 -1.32 -0.47
C THR A 2 -19.89 -2.11 0.66
N THR A 3 -19.97 -3.45 0.61
CA THR A 3 -19.27 -4.38 1.53
C THR A 3 -17.76 -4.11 1.58
N LEU A 4 -17.20 -3.63 0.46
CA LEU A 4 -15.80 -3.25 0.31
C LEU A 4 -15.43 -2.02 1.17
N ASN A 5 -16.31 -1.02 1.26
CA ASN A 5 -16.06 0.16 2.09
C ASN A 5 -15.99 -0.20 3.58
N TYR A 6 -16.88 -1.08 4.05
CA TYR A 6 -16.83 -1.58 5.43
C TYR A 6 -15.56 -2.38 5.71
N PHE A 7 -15.11 -3.18 4.74
CA PHE A 7 -13.84 -3.89 4.85
C PHE A 7 -12.65 -2.92 5.00
N TYR A 8 -12.65 -1.82 4.23
CA TYR A 8 -11.58 -0.83 4.32
C TYR A 8 -11.55 -0.10 5.66
N LEU A 9 -12.70 0.38 6.13
CA LEU A 9 -12.84 1.05 7.42
C LEU A 9 -12.42 0.12 8.59
N THR A 10 -12.94 -1.11 8.61
CA THR A 10 -12.63 -2.06 9.69
C THR A 10 -11.17 -2.47 9.70
N SER A 11 -10.55 -2.60 8.53
CA SER A 11 -9.12 -2.89 8.39
C SER A 11 -8.24 -1.72 8.82
N GLY A 12 -8.63 -0.48 8.47
CA GLY A 12 -7.97 0.75 8.92
C GLY A 12 -8.00 0.93 10.44
N ILE A 13 -9.17 0.72 11.05
CA ILE A 13 -9.35 0.74 12.50
C ILE A 13 -8.53 -0.37 13.16
N PHE A 14 -8.59 -1.60 12.64
CA PHE A 14 -7.84 -2.72 13.18
C PHE A 14 -6.32 -2.45 13.17
N PHE A 15 -5.79 -1.91 12.06
CA PHE A 15 -4.37 -1.59 11.96
C PHE A 15 -3.94 -0.49 12.93
N PHE A 16 -4.75 0.56 13.08
CA PHE A 16 -4.55 1.60 14.08
C PHE A 16 -4.53 1.03 15.51
N LEU A 17 -5.55 0.25 15.88
CA LEU A 17 -5.67 -0.34 17.22
C LEU A 17 -4.48 -1.24 17.55
N LEU A 18 -3.98 -1.98 16.56
CA LEU A 18 -2.85 -2.87 16.70
C LEU A 18 -1.53 -2.09 16.87
N GLY A 19 -1.34 -0.99 16.15
CA GLY A 19 -0.22 -0.07 16.37
C GLY A 19 -0.29 0.63 17.73
N TYR A 20 -1.47 1.08 18.12
CA TYR A 20 -1.71 1.67 19.44
C TYR A 20 -1.44 0.67 20.57
N TYR A 21 -1.87 -0.59 20.41
CA TYR A 21 -1.56 -1.68 21.33
C TYR A 21 -0.04 -1.88 21.50
N VAL A 22 0.73 -1.91 20.41
CA VAL A 22 2.20 -2.04 20.47
C VAL A 22 2.82 -0.86 21.21
N PHE A 23 2.32 0.37 20.97
CA PHE A 23 2.77 1.56 21.69
C PHE A 23 2.51 1.47 23.20
N LEU A 24 1.31 1.09 23.61
CA LEU A 24 0.94 0.99 25.04
C LEU A 24 1.78 -0.04 25.81
N LYS A 25 2.31 -1.07 25.15
CA LYS A 25 3.16 -2.07 25.83
C LYS A 25 4.52 -1.54 26.27
N ASP A 26 5.09 -0.58 25.54
CA ASP A 26 6.33 0.09 25.93
C ASP A 26 6.47 1.45 25.19
N PRO A 27 5.84 2.52 25.72
CA PRO A 27 5.79 3.85 25.08
C PRO A 27 7.16 4.55 25.02
N LYS A 28 8.07 4.23 25.95
CA LYS A 28 9.40 4.84 26.02
C LYS A 28 10.29 4.39 24.86
N ARG A 29 9.93 3.27 24.21
CA ARG A 29 10.70 2.72 23.11
C ARG A 29 10.36 3.41 21.80
N ARG A 30 11.36 4.10 21.24
CA ARG A 30 11.24 4.80 19.95
C ARG A 30 10.69 3.93 18.83
N VAL A 31 11.04 2.65 18.79
CA VAL A 31 10.56 1.71 17.76
C VAL A 31 9.03 1.53 17.81
N ASN A 32 8.45 1.44 19.01
CA ASN A 32 7.01 1.27 19.17
C ASN A 32 6.27 2.57 18.83
N LEU A 33 6.83 3.72 19.22
CA LEU A 33 6.33 5.03 18.79
C LEU A 33 6.34 5.16 17.27
N ILE A 34 7.46 4.84 16.62
CA ILE A 34 7.56 4.92 15.15
C ILE A 34 6.57 3.96 14.49
N PHE A 35 6.42 2.74 15.01
CA PHE A 35 5.41 1.80 14.50
C PHE A 35 3.99 2.33 14.63
N PHE A 36 3.66 2.95 15.76
CA PHE A 36 2.35 3.57 15.98
C PHE A 36 2.11 4.74 15.03
N LEU A 37 3.09 5.63 14.86
CA LEU A 37 3.00 6.74 13.90
C LEU A 37 2.84 6.21 12.47
N PHE A 38 3.54 5.13 12.13
CA PHE A 38 3.39 4.45 10.84
C PHE A 38 1.98 3.85 10.68
N SER A 39 1.43 3.20 11.71
CA SER A 39 0.05 2.68 11.67
C SER A 39 -0.99 3.79 11.56
N LEU A 40 -0.77 4.92 12.23
CA LEU A 40 -1.65 6.08 12.17
C LEU A 40 -1.63 6.68 10.77
N ALA A 41 -0.45 6.91 10.19
CA ALA A 41 -0.31 7.42 8.83
C ALA A 41 -0.97 6.49 7.80
N ALA A 42 -0.72 5.18 7.92
CA ALA A 42 -1.36 4.17 7.08
C ALA A 42 -2.88 4.24 7.16
N THR A 43 -3.44 4.29 8.38
CA THR A 43 -4.88 4.41 8.58
C THR A 43 -5.42 5.69 7.96
N LEU A 44 -4.77 6.84 8.15
CA LEU A 44 -5.21 8.10 7.54
C LEU A 44 -5.21 8.06 6.01
N TRP A 45 -4.18 7.49 5.40
CA TRP A 45 -4.13 7.31 3.94
C TRP A 45 -5.18 6.31 3.44
N TYR A 46 -5.46 5.27 4.21
CA TYR A 46 -6.48 4.26 3.87
C TYR A 46 -7.91 4.80 4.04
N GLU A 47 -8.16 5.60 5.07
CA GLU A 47 -9.44 6.27 5.31
C GLU A 47 -9.74 7.33 4.23
N GLY A 48 -8.71 7.93 3.62
CA GLY A 48 -8.89 8.72 2.40
C GLY A 48 -9.56 7.92 1.27
N SER A 49 -9.22 6.63 1.14
CA SER A 49 -9.85 5.71 0.18
C SER A 49 -11.27 5.30 0.59
N PHE A 50 -11.55 5.19 1.90
CA PHE A 50 -12.90 4.96 2.42
C PHE A 50 -13.82 6.17 2.17
N LEU A 51 -13.36 7.38 2.49
CA LEU A 51 -14.09 8.63 2.24
C LEU A 51 -14.45 8.76 0.75
N LYS A 52 -13.54 8.39 -0.14
CA LYS A 52 -13.83 8.29 -1.58
C LYS A 52 -14.94 7.29 -1.90
N GLY A 53 -14.85 6.05 -1.41
CA GLY A 53 -15.86 5.02 -1.65
C GLY A 53 -17.23 5.35 -1.03
N PHE A 54 -17.26 6.18 0.01
CA PHE A 54 -18.47 6.66 0.68
C PHE A 54 -19.10 7.84 -0.05
N LEU A 55 -18.31 8.87 -0.37
CA LEU A 55 -18.78 10.09 -1.03
C LEU A 55 -19.09 9.87 -2.51
N TYR A 56 -18.38 8.93 -3.16
CA TYR A 56 -18.41 8.72 -4.61
C TYR A 56 -18.29 7.24 -5.00
N PRO A 57 -19.27 6.39 -4.66
CA PRO A 57 -19.20 4.96 -4.97
C PRO A 57 -19.26 4.72 -6.48
N ASN A 58 -18.20 4.09 -7.03
CA ASN A 58 -18.16 3.55 -8.40
C ASN A 58 -18.49 4.57 -9.51
N LEU A 59 -17.93 5.77 -9.43
CA LEU A 59 -18.08 6.72 -10.53
C LEU A 59 -17.46 6.16 -11.83
N SER A 60 -18.23 6.18 -12.91
CA SER A 60 -17.69 5.92 -14.26
C SER A 60 -16.65 6.99 -14.64
N LEU A 61 -15.81 6.70 -15.63
CA LEU A 61 -14.88 7.69 -16.21
C LEU A 61 -15.60 8.99 -16.58
N GLU A 62 -16.78 8.88 -17.20
CA GLU A 62 -17.65 9.99 -17.57
C GLU A 62 -18.12 10.82 -16.35
N GLN A 63 -18.42 10.16 -15.23
CA GLN A 63 -18.83 10.84 -14.00
C GLN A 63 -17.66 11.52 -13.28
N ARG A 64 -16.45 10.96 -13.37
CA ARG A 64 -15.23 11.64 -12.92
C ARG A 64 -14.96 12.91 -13.72
N GLU A 65 -15.14 12.83 -15.04
CA GLU A 65 -14.98 13.96 -15.95
C GLU A 65 -15.99 15.08 -15.66
N GLN A 66 -17.25 14.74 -15.37
CA GLN A 66 -18.27 15.72 -14.96
C GLN A 66 -17.94 16.40 -13.63
N LEU A 67 -17.34 15.70 -12.65
CA LEU A 67 -16.91 16.30 -11.39
C LEU A 67 -15.72 17.26 -11.57
N LEU A 68 -14.79 16.93 -12.46
CA LEU A 68 -13.69 17.82 -12.85
C LEU A 68 -14.21 19.11 -13.45
N LEU A 69 -15.12 19.01 -14.42
CA LEU A 69 -15.76 20.16 -15.07
C LEU A 69 -16.59 21.00 -14.10
N ALA A 70 -17.16 20.38 -13.06
CA ALA A 70 -17.88 21.06 -11.99
C ALA A 70 -16.97 21.74 -10.94
N GLY A 71 -15.65 21.70 -11.10
CA GLY A 71 -14.69 22.35 -10.20
C GLY A 71 -14.42 21.58 -8.90
N ASN A 72 -14.74 20.28 -8.84
CA ASN A 72 -14.55 19.43 -7.66
C ASN A 72 -13.14 18.79 -7.59
N TRP A 73 -12.11 19.50 -8.03
CA TRP A 73 -10.70 19.06 -8.07
C TRP A 73 -10.15 18.59 -6.72
N LYS A 74 -10.67 19.12 -5.61
CA LYS A 74 -10.24 18.79 -4.24
C LYS A 74 -10.37 17.31 -3.91
N ILE A 75 -11.33 16.62 -4.54
CA ILE A 75 -11.59 15.19 -4.30
C ILE A 75 -10.57 14.31 -5.01
N LEU A 76 -10.14 14.70 -6.21
CA LEU A 76 -9.07 14.01 -6.95
C LEU A 76 -7.72 14.21 -6.26
N VAL A 77 -7.44 15.43 -5.81
CA VAL A 77 -6.24 15.70 -5.01
C VAL A 77 -6.19 14.85 -3.73
N ALA A 78 -7.34 14.59 -3.09
CA ALA A 78 -7.40 13.72 -1.93
C ALA A 78 -7.14 12.23 -2.29
N GLU A 79 -7.58 11.78 -3.47
CA GLU A 79 -7.28 10.44 -4.02
C GLU A 79 -5.78 10.28 -4.29
N ASP A 80 -5.17 11.26 -4.95
CA ASP A 80 -3.77 11.23 -5.33
C ASP A 80 -2.86 11.27 -4.09
N ILE A 81 -3.22 12.07 -3.09
CA ILE A 81 -2.52 12.10 -1.79
C ILE A 81 -2.64 10.74 -1.07
N GLY A 82 -3.80 10.08 -1.14
CA GLY A 82 -3.99 8.75 -0.59
C GLY A 82 -3.07 7.72 -1.27
N TRP A 83 -3.02 7.72 -2.60
CA TRP A 83 -2.14 6.85 -3.38
C TRP A 83 -0.66 7.13 -3.19
N LEU A 84 -0.28 8.39 -3.06
CA LEU A 84 1.07 8.80 -2.67
C LEU A 84 1.43 8.15 -1.32
N GLY A 85 0.57 8.25 -0.31
CA GLY A 85 0.80 7.60 0.98
C GLY A 85 0.92 6.07 0.89
N ILE A 86 -0.03 5.44 0.22
CA ILE A 86 -0.12 3.98 0.09
C ILE A 86 1.09 3.41 -0.66
N SER A 87 1.54 4.05 -1.73
CA SER A 87 2.69 3.58 -2.52
C SER A 87 3.99 3.52 -1.72
N TYR A 88 4.22 4.46 -0.80
CA TYR A 88 5.41 4.44 0.05
C TYR A 88 5.28 3.54 1.29
N LEU A 89 4.11 2.96 1.56
CA LEU A 89 3.86 2.22 2.80
C LEU A 89 4.79 1.00 2.96
N SER A 90 4.84 0.11 1.98
CA SER A 90 5.68 -1.09 2.04
C SER A 90 7.19 -0.79 1.96
N PRO A 91 7.69 0.18 1.16
CA PRO A 91 9.07 0.65 1.25
C PRO A 91 9.45 1.18 2.64
N LEU A 92 8.58 2.01 3.25
CA LEU A 92 8.82 2.60 4.57
C LEU A 92 8.79 1.53 5.66
N PHE A 93 7.91 0.54 5.55
CA PHE A 93 7.91 -0.64 6.42
C PHE A 93 9.24 -1.39 6.34
N LEU A 94 9.70 -1.74 5.12
CA LEU A 94 10.99 -2.40 4.92
C LEU A 94 12.13 -1.57 5.50
N HIS A 95 12.11 -0.25 5.28
CA HIS A 95 13.12 0.65 5.84
C HIS A 95 13.14 0.60 7.36
N LEU A 96 11.96 0.73 7.99
CA LEU A 96 11.81 0.66 9.44
C LEU A 96 12.35 -0.68 9.99
N VAL A 97 12.02 -1.80 9.34
CA VAL A 97 12.54 -3.11 9.72
C VAL A 97 14.07 -3.18 9.61
N ILE A 98 14.67 -2.66 8.55
CA ILE A 98 16.13 -2.64 8.39
C ILE A 98 16.79 -1.86 9.54
N LEU A 99 16.21 -0.72 9.93
CA LEU A 99 16.69 0.08 11.06
C LEU A 99 16.59 -0.69 12.39
N ILE A 100 15.43 -1.30 12.67
CA ILE A 100 15.17 -2.05 13.92
C ILE A 100 16.07 -3.28 14.01
N THR A 101 16.26 -3.97 12.90
CA THR A 101 17.09 -5.18 12.83
C THR A 101 18.59 -4.88 12.79
N LYS A 102 18.97 -3.59 12.83
CA LYS A 102 20.35 -3.08 12.77
C LYS A 102 21.10 -3.53 11.50
N GLN A 103 20.40 -3.80 10.41
CA GLN A 103 21.00 -4.22 9.14
C GLN A 103 21.43 -3.02 8.28
N ARG A 104 22.06 -2.02 8.91
CA ARG A 104 22.45 -0.76 8.26
C ARG A 104 23.39 -0.93 7.07
N ALA A 105 24.11 -2.05 7.00
CA ALA A 105 24.93 -2.41 5.84
C ALA A 105 24.13 -2.45 4.53
N VAL A 106 22.83 -2.76 4.58
CA VAL A 106 21.93 -2.70 3.42
C VAL A 106 21.87 -1.27 2.86
N PHE A 107 21.83 -0.25 3.73
CA PHE A 107 21.78 1.16 3.33
C PHE A 107 23.13 1.78 2.99
N GLN A 108 24.25 1.10 3.27
CA GLN A 108 25.57 1.59 2.85
C GLN A 108 25.74 1.56 1.33
N LYS A 109 24.99 0.69 0.65
CA LYS A 109 24.93 0.66 -0.82
C LYS A 109 23.86 1.66 -1.28
N LYS A 110 24.28 2.80 -1.84
CA LYS A 110 23.37 3.83 -2.39
C LYS A 110 22.31 3.23 -3.32
N ILE A 111 22.69 2.21 -4.10
CA ILE A 111 21.78 1.50 -5.01
C ILE A 111 20.61 0.82 -4.30
N SER A 112 20.80 0.33 -3.07
CA SER A 112 19.73 -0.30 -2.29
C SER A 112 18.70 0.72 -1.81
N ILE A 113 19.11 1.94 -1.45
CA ILE A 113 18.19 3.04 -1.14
C ILE A 113 17.39 3.41 -2.38
N ILE A 114 18.08 3.59 -3.52
CA ILE A 114 17.43 3.92 -4.78
C ILE A 114 16.39 2.85 -5.13
N LEU A 115 16.72 1.56 -5.06
CA LEU A 115 15.78 0.48 -5.39
C LEU A 115 14.55 0.44 -4.48
N ILE A 116 14.68 0.73 -3.18
CA ILE A 116 13.56 0.76 -2.23
C ILE A 116 12.55 1.87 -2.61
N TYR A 117 13.04 3.02 -3.05
CA TYR A 117 12.20 4.20 -3.31
C TYR A 117 11.90 4.46 -4.79
N LEU A 118 12.58 3.80 -5.72
CA LEU A 118 12.37 3.99 -7.15
C LEU A 118 11.01 3.44 -7.60
N LEU A 119 10.69 2.21 -7.21
CA LEU A 119 9.43 1.55 -7.59
C LEU A 119 8.16 2.34 -7.18
N PRO A 120 8.00 2.79 -5.92
CA PRO A 120 6.85 3.62 -5.56
C PRO A 120 6.86 4.97 -6.28
N THR A 121 8.04 5.54 -6.55
CA THR A 121 8.16 6.79 -7.31
C THR A 121 7.69 6.61 -8.76
N LEU A 122 8.06 5.51 -9.41
CA LEU A 122 7.62 5.19 -10.78
C LEU A 122 6.11 5.01 -10.86
N VAL A 123 5.49 4.36 -9.87
CA VAL A 123 4.03 4.24 -9.80
C VAL A 123 3.34 5.60 -9.66
N ASN A 124 3.86 6.48 -8.80
CA ASN A 124 3.28 7.83 -8.65
C ASN A 124 3.46 8.69 -9.91
N ILE A 125 4.64 8.66 -10.53
CA ILE A 125 4.87 9.36 -11.80
C ILE A 125 3.88 8.86 -12.85
N TRP A 126 3.63 7.55 -12.89
CA TRP A 126 2.64 6.98 -13.80
C TRP A 126 1.21 7.47 -13.52
N ILE A 127 0.76 7.47 -12.26
CA ILE A 127 -0.58 7.97 -11.89
C ILE A 127 -0.73 9.43 -12.35
N LEU A 128 0.26 10.28 -12.07
CA LEU A 128 0.24 11.68 -12.51
C LEU A 128 0.18 11.83 -14.03
N ILE A 129 0.91 10.98 -14.77
CA ILE A 129 0.87 10.97 -16.24
C ILE A 129 -0.51 10.51 -16.73
N TYR A 130 -1.08 9.47 -16.11
CA TYR A 130 -2.39 8.94 -16.44
C TYR A 130 -3.48 10.01 -16.27
N ASP A 131 -3.50 10.70 -15.12
CA ASP A 131 -4.47 11.75 -14.83
C ASP A 131 -4.29 12.94 -15.78
N PHE A 132 -3.05 13.33 -16.08
CA PHE A 132 -2.76 14.41 -17.04
C PHE A 132 -3.27 14.11 -18.45
N TYR A 133 -3.09 12.88 -18.95
CA TYR A 133 -3.61 12.47 -20.26
C TYR A 133 -5.14 12.37 -20.27
N PHE A 134 -5.74 11.99 -19.13
CA PHE A 134 -7.18 11.94 -18.97
C PHE A 134 -7.79 13.35 -19.05
N ASP A 135 -7.21 14.33 -18.36
CA ASP A 135 -7.66 15.73 -18.36
C ASP A 135 -7.63 16.38 -19.75
N LEU A 136 -6.75 15.91 -20.64
CA LEU A 136 -6.64 16.41 -22.02
C LEU A 136 -7.67 15.81 -22.99
N GLN A 137 -8.60 14.97 -22.53
CA GLN A 137 -9.64 14.31 -23.34
C GLN A 137 -9.11 13.58 -24.59
N LEU A 138 -7.88 13.08 -24.53
CA LEU A 138 -7.23 12.39 -25.64
C LEU A 138 -7.76 10.95 -25.75
N HIS A 139 -9.02 10.78 -26.19
CA HIS A 139 -9.74 9.48 -26.20
C HIS A 139 -9.01 8.33 -26.93
N LYS A 140 -8.14 8.62 -27.91
CA LYS A 140 -7.30 7.58 -28.56
C LYS A 140 -6.16 7.06 -27.68
N ILE A 141 -5.75 7.81 -26.65
CA ILE A 141 -4.70 7.43 -25.70
C ILE A 141 -5.27 6.60 -24.54
N VAL A 142 -6.59 6.62 -24.33
CA VAL A 142 -7.27 5.92 -23.22
C VAL A 142 -6.99 4.41 -23.21
N LYS A 143 -7.00 3.73 -24.38
CA LYS A 143 -6.64 2.30 -24.45
C LYS A 143 -5.18 2.02 -24.05
N ILE A 144 -4.25 2.88 -24.43
CA ILE A 144 -2.84 2.74 -24.03
C ILE A 144 -2.73 3.00 -22.52
N ALA A 145 -3.43 4.02 -22.02
CA ALA A 145 -3.48 4.36 -20.61
C ALA A 145 -4.07 3.21 -19.77
N GLU A 146 -5.10 2.51 -20.24
CA GLU A 146 -5.69 1.33 -19.58
C GLU A 146 -4.71 0.15 -19.52
N ILE A 147 -4.02 -0.16 -20.62
CA ILE A 147 -3.00 -1.24 -20.65
C ILE A 147 -1.87 -0.93 -19.67
N PHE A 148 -1.40 0.31 -19.65
CA PHE A 148 -0.35 0.73 -18.74
C PHE A 148 -0.84 0.79 -17.29
N GLN A 149 -2.08 1.23 -17.03
CA GLN A 149 -2.69 1.19 -15.70
C GLN A 149 -2.78 -0.24 -15.18
N HIS A 150 -3.15 -1.18 -16.03
CA HIS A 150 -3.15 -2.59 -15.70
C HIS A 150 -1.74 -3.09 -15.33
N PHE A 151 -0.73 -2.74 -16.14
CA PHE A 151 0.64 -3.15 -15.87
C PHE A 151 1.23 -2.52 -14.60
N PHE A 152 1.11 -1.20 -14.43
CA PHE A 152 1.73 -0.47 -13.32
C PHE A 152 0.91 -0.56 -12.04
N GLY A 153 -0.40 -0.34 -12.12
CA GLY A 153 -1.32 -0.30 -10.98
C GLY A 153 -1.80 -1.67 -10.53
N ASP A 154 -2.15 -2.56 -11.46
CA ASP A 154 -2.74 -3.84 -11.08
C ASP A 154 -1.70 -4.97 -10.91
N ILE A 155 -0.56 -4.89 -11.59
CA ILE A 155 0.48 -5.94 -11.57
C ILE A 155 1.72 -5.49 -10.81
N LEU A 156 2.40 -4.44 -11.28
CA LEU A 156 3.68 -4.03 -10.71
C LEU A 156 3.52 -3.55 -9.26
N PHE A 157 2.46 -2.77 -8.97
CA PHE A 157 2.20 -2.27 -7.64
C PHE A 157 2.03 -3.39 -6.61
N PRO A 158 1.11 -4.37 -6.77
CA PRO A 158 0.99 -5.45 -5.80
C PRO A 158 2.27 -6.29 -5.69
N LEU A 159 2.97 -6.53 -6.80
CA LEU A 159 4.20 -7.34 -6.79
C LEU A 159 5.31 -6.69 -5.96
N TYR A 160 5.62 -5.40 -6.17
CA TYR A 160 6.65 -4.75 -5.34
C TYR A 160 6.19 -4.62 -3.90
N PHE A 161 4.90 -4.34 -3.68
CA PHE A 161 4.35 -4.14 -2.35
C PHE A 161 4.45 -5.42 -1.50
N ILE A 162 4.05 -6.55 -2.08
CA ILE A 162 4.23 -7.89 -1.49
C ILE A 162 5.72 -8.17 -1.25
N SER A 163 6.59 -7.90 -2.24
CA SER A 163 8.03 -8.18 -2.14
C SER A 163 8.68 -7.44 -0.96
N PHE A 164 8.37 -6.17 -0.77
CA PHE A 164 8.91 -5.39 0.36
C PHE A 164 8.36 -5.84 1.71
N ILE A 165 7.09 -6.22 1.80
CA ILE A 165 6.55 -6.82 3.02
C ILE A 165 7.25 -8.14 3.33
N ILE A 166 7.35 -9.05 2.37
CA ILE A 166 8.02 -10.35 2.56
C ILE A 166 9.46 -10.17 3.01
N LEU A 167 10.23 -9.30 2.34
CA LEU A 167 11.61 -8.99 2.73
C LEU A 167 11.70 -8.43 4.16
N GLY A 168 10.78 -7.53 4.52
CA GLY A 168 10.67 -7.00 5.88
C GLY A 168 10.40 -8.12 6.89
N LEU A 169 9.41 -8.97 6.64
CA LEU A 169 9.09 -10.09 7.54
C LEU A 169 10.27 -11.06 7.68
N ILE A 170 10.98 -11.39 6.60
CA ILE A 170 12.18 -12.23 6.63
C ILE A 170 13.25 -11.62 7.53
N PHE A 171 13.56 -10.32 7.37
CA PHE A 171 14.55 -9.65 8.20
C PHE A 171 14.14 -9.61 9.68
N LEU A 172 12.85 -9.40 9.94
CA LEU A 172 12.31 -9.36 11.28
C LEU A 172 12.43 -10.71 11.99
N ILE A 173 11.97 -11.78 11.33
CA ILE A 173 12.02 -13.16 11.85
C ILE A 173 13.48 -13.58 12.08
N LYS A 174 14.35 -13.33 11.10
CA LYS A 174 15.79 -13.65 11.20
C LYS A 174 16.47 -12.90 12.35
N ARG A 175 16.05 -11.67 12.65
CA ARG A 175 16.57 -10.93 13.81
C ARG A 175 16.04 -11.52 15.12
N TYR A 176 14.75 -11.81 15.18
CA TYR A 176 14.09 -12.34 16.37
C TYR A 176 14.70 -13.66 16.84
N THR A 177 14.95 -14.59 15.92
CA THR A 177 15.57 -15.90 16.24
C THR A 177 16.98 -15.79 16.80
N LYS A 178 17.70 -14.69 16.48
CA LYS A 178 19.06 -14.42 16.97
C LYS A 178 19.11 -13.71 18.33
N LEU A 179 18.00 -13.18 18.84
CA LEU A 179 17.98 -12.55 20.16
C LEU A 179 18.23 -13.61 21.24
N LYS A 180 19.16 -13.36 22.16
CA LYS A 180 19.48 -14.28 23.26
C LYS A 180 18.80 -13.88 24.57
N SER A 181 18.62 -12.58 24.82
CA SER A 181 18.00 -12.08 26.04
C SER A 181 16.48 -12.29 26.03
N TYR A 182 15.95 -12.83 27.12
CA TYR A 182 14.51 -12.98 27.34
C TYR A 182 13.78 -11.62 27.28
N GLN A 183 14.36 -10.60 27.91
CA GLN A 183 13.81 -9.24 27.88
C GLN A 183 13.75 -8.67 26.46
N GLU A 184 14.84 -8.82 25.69
CA GLU A 184 14.87 -8.36 24.29
C GLU A 184 13.85 -9.11 23.41
N ARG A 185 13.68 -10.42 23.63
CA ARG A 185 12.68 -11.23 22.91
C ARG A 185 11.26 -10.79 23.22
N THR A 186 10.91 -10.65 24.50
CA THR A 186 9.57 -10.21 24.91
C THR A 186 9.25 -8.81 24.35
N GLN A 187 10.23 -7.91 24.36
CA GLN A 187 10.06 -6.57 23.79
C GLN A 187 9.95 -6.58 22.25
N ALA A 188 10.69 -7.43 21.54
CA ALA A 188 10.59 -7.56 20.09
C ALA A 188 9.30 -8.28 19.65
N ARG A 189 8.74 -9.14 20.50
CA ARG A 189 7.53 -9.91 20.23
C ARG A 189 6.32 -9.03 19.94
N TYR A 190 6.12 -7.94 20.69
CA TYR A 190 4.97 -7.05 20.46
C TYR A 190 5.03 -6.36 19.10
N PHE A 191 6.19 -5.82 18.73
CA PHE A 191 6.41 -5.28 17.38
C PHE A 191 6.25 -6.36 16.31
N MET A 192 6.74 -7.59 16.55
CA MET A 192 6.55 -8.70 15.60
C MET A 192 5.10 -9.05 15.39
N ILE A 193 4.29 -9.16 16.45
CA ILE A 193 2.85 -9.39 16.34
C ILE A 193 2.21 -8.24 15.56
N GLY A 194 2.61 -7.02 15.90
CA GLY A 194 2.19 -5.79 15.23
C GLY A 194 2.47 -5.79 13.72
N ALA A 195 3.63 -6.28 13.30
CA ALA A 195 4.03 -6.29 11.90
C ALA A 195 3.52 -7.52 11.13
N LEU A 196 3.56 -8.71 11.75
CA LEU A 196 3.27 -9.99 11.10
C LEU A 196 1.78 -10.15 10.76
N ILE A 197 0.89 -9.85 11.70
CA ILE A 197 -0.56 -10.04 11.48
C ILE A 197 -1.04 -9.23 10.26
N PRO A 198 -0.91 -7.90 10.23
CA PRO A 198 -1.34 -7.11 9.09
C PRO A 198 -0.49 -7.38 7.84
N GLY A 199 0.81 -7.68 7.99
CA GLY A 199 1.67 -8.02 6.86
C GLY A 199 1.22 -9.29 6.13
N ILE A 200 0.91 -10.37 6.87
CA ILE A 200 0.45 -11.64 6.29
C ILE A 200 -0.93 -11.46 5.67
N ILE A 201 -1.87 -10.82 6.37
CA ILE A 201 -3.22 -10.56 5.85
C ILE A 201 -3.15 -9.74 4.55
N GLY A 202 -2.35 -8.67 4.54
CA GLY A 202 -2.15 -7.83 3.36
C GLY A 202 -1.53 -8.57 2.18
N VAL A 203 -0.52 -9.40 2.42
CA VAL A 203 0.09 -10.23 1.37
C VAL A 203 -0.91 -11.22 0.79
N ILE A 204 -1.66 -11.94 1.62
CA ILE A 204 -2.70 -12.87 1.14
C ILE A 204 -3.74 -12.14 0.31
N HIS A 205 -4.23 -10.99 0.80
CA HIS A 205 -5.22 -10.19 0.09
C HIS A 205 -4.72 -9.73 -1.29
N LEU A 206 -3.48 -9.22 -1.37
CA LEU A 206 -2.89 -8.76 -2.63
C LEU A 206 -2.59 -9.91 -3.61
N LEU A 207 -2.22 -11.09 -3.10
CA LEU A 207 -2.06 -12.29 -3.94
C LEU A 207 -3.39 -12.75 -4.54
N LEU A 208 -4.45 -12.77 -3.73
CA LEU A 208 -5.80 -13.09 -4.21
C LEU A 208 -6.30 -12.07 -5.25
N PHE A 209 -6.00 -10.78 -5.02
CA PHE A 209 -6.28 -9.71 -5.97
C PHE A 209 -5.54 -9.92 -7.30
N LEU A 210 -4.25 -10.21 -7.28
CA LEU A 210 -3.46 -10.52 -8.47
C LEU A 210 -4.04 -11.71 -9.25
N ILE A 211 -4.40 -12.79 -8.56
CA ILE A 211 -5.01 -13.97 -9.19
C ILE A 211 -6.33 -13.58 -9.87
N LYS A 212 -7.20 -12.88 -9.14
CA LYS A 212 -8.52 -12.45 -9.67
C LYS A 212 -8.38 -11.56 -10.90
N ILE A 213 -7.46 -10.60 -10.87
CA ILE A 213 -7.24 -9.68 -11.98
C ILE A 213 -6.68 -10.40 -13.20
N ASN A 214 -5.70 -11.29 -13.04
CA ASN A 214 -5.14 -12.02 -14.18
C ASN A 214 -6.20 -12.93 -14.83
N ILE A 215 -7.06 -13.59 -14.04
CA ILE A 215 -8.19 -14.37 -14.57
C ILE A 215 -9.16 -13.47 -15.36
N SER A 216 -9.50 -12.31 -14.81
CA SER A 216 -10.42 -11.36 -15.46
C SER A 216 -9.82 -10.79 -16.76
N TYR A 217 -8.52 -10.47 -16.75
CA TYR A 217 -7.81 -9.94 -17.91
C TYR A 217 -7.65 -10.98 -19.02
N LEU A 218 -7.35 -12.24 -18.67
CA LEU A 218 -7.35 -13.37 -19.61
C LEU A 218 -8.72 -13.56 -20.26
N SER A 219 -9.81 -13.49 -19.48
CA SER A 219 -11.17 -13.60 -20.03
C SER A 219 -11.55 -12.43 -20.94
N TRP A 220 -11.06 -11.22 -20.64
CA TRP A 220 -11.26 -10.03 -21.49
C TRP A 220 -10.47 -10.12 -22.80
N LEU A 221 -9.22 -10.59 -22.76
CA LEU A 221 -8.36 -10.77 -23.93
C LEU A 221 -8.85 -11.87 -24.88
N LEU A 222 -9.39 -12.97 -24.34
CA LEU A 222 -9.80 -14.14 -25.11
C LEU A 222 -11.26 -14.09 -25.60
N GLY A 223 -12.02 -13.08 -25.18
CA GLY A 223 -13.44 -12.92 -25.48
C GLY A 223 -14.34 -13.95 -24.78
N PRO A 224 -15.69 -13.76 -24.84
CA PRO A 224 -16.66 -14.57 -24.10
C PRO A 224 -16.74 -16.06 -24.52
N SER A 225 -15.96 -16.50 -25.51
CA SER A 225 -15.92 -17.86 -26.03
C SER A 225 -15.19 -18.89 -25.14
N PHE A 226 -14.68 -18.49 -23.96
CA PHE A 226 -13.92 -19.36 -23.05
C PHE A 226 -14.36 -19.27 -21.57
N ALA A 227 -15.59 -18.83 -21.30
CA ALA A 227 -16.19 -18.88 -19.95
C ALA A 227 -17.06 -20.13 -19.77
#